data_AF-K2CML1-F1
#
_entry.id   AF-K2CML1-F1
#
_cell.length_a   1.000
_cell.length_b   1.000
_cell.length_c   1.000
_cell.angle_alpha   90.00
_cell.angle_beta   90.00
_cell.angle_gamma   90.00
#
_symmetry.space_group_name_H-M   'P 1'
#
loop_
_entity.id
_entity.type
_entity.pdbx_description
1 polymer ?
#
loop_
_entity_poly.entity_id
_entity_poly.type
_entity_poly.pdbx_seq_one_letter_code
_entity_poly.pdbx_strand_id
1 'polypeptide(L)'
;MGISLDCANSSGEQYSFRRENMFYSRADIVQSLITEVSSLIEMVTESEIEEVMPTRLLLKIEIERRRRTLTIEKVEIKNAQVAGGGILDVEVTLRPFREEKFVRKVKIPIPQDIGKENLVLAVFGLNTRVDDAEVTADARDVRTSRDARGDEMQTADFDSVIRTWASSPKNSDLLFQLAVEGDEMKKVKLNGKDLEIQPTNLVVTGRVDTTLTLSEE
;
A
#
# COMPACT_ATOMS: atom_id res chain seq x y z
N MET A 1 11.69 -9.83 -5.77
CA MET A 1 12.22 -9.18 -6.98
C MET A 1 12.77 -7.82 -6.60
N GLY A 2 14.02 -7.55 -6.97
CA GLY A 2 14.61 -6.22 -6.96
C GLY A 2 14.65 -5.65 -8.37
N ILE A 3 14.30 -4.37 -8.50
CA ILE A 3 14.40 -3.59 -9.72
C ILE A 3 15.36 -2.43 -9.43
N SER A 4 16.33 -2.23 -10.31
CA SER A 4 17.11 -1.00 -10.39
C SER A 4 16.95 -0.44 -11.79
N LEU A 5 16.61 0.84 -11.89
CA LEU A 5 16.48 1.52 -13.17
C LEU A 5 17.24 2.84 -13.12
N ASP A 6 18.06 3.04 -14.14
CA ASP A 6 18.70 4.30 -14.45
C ASP A 6 17.99 4.90 -15.67
N CYS A 7 17.74 6.20 -15.61
CA CYS A 7 17.06 6.97 -16.65
C CYS A 7 17.85 8.26 -16.94
N ALA A 8 17.61 8.86 -18.10
CA ALA A 8 18.10 10.19 -18.41
C ALA A 8 17.06 11.01 -19.18
N ASN A 9 17.02 12.32 -18.96
CA ASN A 9 16.21 13.24 -19.75
C ASN A 9 16.98 13.79 -20.97
N SER A 10 16.29 14.54 -21.82
CA SER A 10 16.87 15.17 -23.01
C SER A 10 17.98 16.20 -22.71
N SER A 11 18.03 16.74 -21.50
CA SER A 11 19.08 17.65 -21.02
C SER A 11 20.31 16.93 -20.48
N GLY A 12 20.28 15.59 -20.40
CA GLY A 12 21.37 14.76 -19.87
C GLY A 12 21.37 14.60 -18.35
N GLU A 13 20.33 15.09 -17.65
CA GLU A 13 20.12 14.80 -16.23
C GLU A 13 19.84 13.31 -16.05
N GLN A 14 20.38 12.72 -14.98
CA GLN A 14 20.29 11.28 -14.72
C GLN A 14 19.52 11.00 -13.44
N TYR A 15 18.63 10.02 -13.51
CA TYR A 15 17.86 9.52 -12.37
C TYR A 15 18.22 8.06 -12.14
N SER A 16 18.33 7.66 -10.87
CA SER A 16 18.54 6.27 -10.49
C SER A 16 17.68 5.91 -9.30
N PHE A 17 16.98 4.79 -9.40
CA PHE A 17 16.13 4.32 -8.32
C PHE A 17 16.14 2.80 -8.21
N ARG A 18 15.76 2.33 -7.01
CA ARG A 18 15.72 0.92 -6.68
C ARG A 18 14.47 0.61 -5.88
N ARG A 19 13.82 -0.50 -6.22
CA ARG A 19 12.67 -1.04 -5.50
C ARG A 19 12.86 -2.53 -5.28
N GLU A 20 12.47 -2.99 -4.09
CA GLU A 20 12.38 -4.41 -3.77
C GLU A 20 10.98 -4.74 -3.29
N ASN A 21 10.38 -5.75 -3.90
CA ASN A 21 9.04 -6.22 -3.62
C ASN A 21 9.00 -7.76 -3.68
N MET A 22 8.08 -8.38 -2.95
CA MET A 22 7.91 -9.82 -2.90
C MET A 22 6.57 -10.19 -3.50
N PHE A 23 6.49 -11.30 -4.22
CA PHE A 23 5.28 -11.65 -4.95
C PHE A 23 4.90 -13.09 -4.63
N TYR A 24 3.59 -13.34 -4.60
CA TYR A 24 3.06 -14.69 -4.47
C TYR A 24 1.84 -14.83 -5.38
N SER A 25 1.86 -15.87 -6.20
CA SER A 25 0.74 -16.26 -7.05
C SER A 25 0.64 -17.78 -7.03
N ARG A 26 -0.60 -18.30 -7.00
CA ARG A 26 -0.87 -19.74 -7.14
C ARG A 26 -0.89 -20.19 -8.59
N ALA A 27 -1.24 -19.29 -9.50
CA ALA A 27 -1.51 -19.61 -10.90
C ALA A 27 -0.34 -19.17 -11.77
N ASP A 28 -0.08 -17.86 -11.81
CA ASP A 28 0.96 -17.27 -12.65
C ASP A 28 1.67 -16.16 -11.88
N ILE A 29 2.91 -16.43 -11.47
CA ILE A 29 3.78 -15.44 -10.82
C ILE A 29 4.47 -14.55 -11.85
N VAL A 30 4.67 -15.05 -13.08
CA VAL A 30 5.39 -14.35 -14.14
C VAL A 30 4.59 -13.14 -14.59
N GLN A 31 3.28 -13.29 -14.76
CA GLN A 31 2.40 -12.16 -15.10
C GLN A 31 2.50 -11.02 -14.09
N SER A 32 2.54 -11.31 -12.78
CA SER A 32 2.69 -10.28 -11.75
C SER A 32 4.03 -9.54 -11.85
N LEU A 33 5.12 -10.25 -12.17
CA LEU A 33 6.43 -9.63 -12.37
C LEU A 33 6.47 -8.76 -13.62
N ILE A 34 5.87 -9.24 -14.73
CA ILE A 34 5.75 -8.46 -15.97
C ILE A 34 4.99 -7.17 -15.70
N THR A 35 3.83 -7.24 -15.01
CA THR A 35 3.03 -6.05 -14.70
C THR A 35 3.81 -5.02 -13.87
N GLU A 36 4.56 -5.42 -12.84
CA GLU A 36 5.35 -4.47 -12.03
C GLU A 36 6.41 -3.75 -12.90
N VAL A 37 7.10 -4.49 -13.76
CA VAL A 37 8.15 -3.92 -14.63
C VAL A 37 7.54 -3.07 -15.75
N SER A 38 6.47 -3.52 -16.40
CA SER A 38 5.83 -2.76 -17.49
C SER A 38 5.24 -1.45 -16.97
N SER A 39 4.55 -1.47 -15.83
CA SER A 39 3.99 -0.27 -15.21
C SER A 39 5.05 0.72 -14.72
N LEU A 40 6.29 0.27 -14.51
CA LEU A 40 7.42 1.15 -14.25
C LEU A 40 7.94 1.78 -15.54
N ILE A 41 8.17 0.99 -16.58
CA ILE A 41 8.64 1.50 -17.87
C ILE A 41 7.65 2.52 -18.42
N GLU A 42 6.35 2.20 -18.40
CA GLU A 42 5.27 3.10 -18.82
C GLU A 42 5.27 4.41 -18.02
N MET A 43 5.41 4.37 -16.69
CA MET A 43 5.49 5.58 -15.86
C MET A 43 6.66 6.50 -16.25
N VAL A 44 7.77 5.91 -16.70
CA VAL A 44 8.95 6.67 -17.11
C VAL A 44 8.78 7.23 -18.52
N THR A 45 8.42 6.38 -19.49
CA THR A 45 8.38 6.75 -20.91
C THR A 45 7.17 7.61 -21.27
N GLU A 46 6.08 7.47 -20.53
CA GLU A 46 4.84 8.25 -20.71
C GLU A 46 4.73 9.38 -19.67
N SER A 47 5.86 9.86 -19.13
CA SER A 47 5.83 10.96 -18.17
C SER A 47 5.38 12.28 -18.84
N GLU A 48 4.34 12.90 -18.28
CA GLU A 48 3.87 14.23 -18.72
C GLU A 48 4.72 15.39 -18.18
N ILE A 49 5.63 15.11 -17.24
CA ILE A 49 6.45 16.14 -16.57
C ILE A 49 7.63 16.54 -17.47
N GLU A 50 8.35 15.54 -17.99
CA GLU A 50 9.47 15.72 -18.91
C GLU A 50 9.76 14.44 -19.70
N GLU A 51 10.44 14.57 -20.84
CA GLU A 51 10.86 13.42 -21.66
C GLU A 51 12.03 12.69 -21.00
N VAL A 52 11.74 11.51 -20.42
CA VAL A 52 12.73 10.65 -19.76
C VAL A 52 12.80 9.29 -20.43
N MET A 53 14.02 8.83 -20.71
CA MET A 53 14.27 7.51 -21.30
C MET A 53 15.03 6.59 -20.34
N PRO A 54 14.59 5.32 -20.17
CA PRO A 54 15.36 4.30 -19.48
C PRO A 54 16.72 4.07 -20.18
N THR A 55 17.81 4.18 -19.44
CA THR A 55 19.17 3.92 -19.97
C THR A 55 19.71 2.57 -19.51
N ARG A 56 19.27 2.08 -18.35
CA ARG A 56 19.64 0.76 -17.82
C ARG A 56 18.56 0.20 -16.92
N LEU A 57 18.14 -1.04 -17.19
CA LEU A 57 17.27 -1.82 -16.31
C LEU A 57 18.01 -3.05 -15.78
N LEU A 58 18.03 -3.22 -14.46
CA LEU A 58 18.55 -4.40 -13.78
C LEU A 58 17.43 -5.07 -12.99
N LEU A 59 17.19 -6.35 -13.27
CA LEU A 59 16.22 -7.16 -12.55
C LEU A 59 16.94 -8.25 -11.76
N LYS A 60 16.68 -8.31 -10.45
CA LYS A 60 17.13 -9.40 -9.58
C LYS A 60 15.91 -10.20 -9.12
N ILE A 61 15.78 -11.41 -9.64
CA ILE A 61 14.67 -12.30 -9.33
C ILE A 61 15.20 -13.50 -8.54
N GLU A 62 14.60 -13.71 -7.37
CA GLU A 62 14.84 -14.88 -6.52
C GLU A 62 13.52 -15.64 -6.41
N ILE A 63 13.54 -16.94 -6.70
CA ILE A 63 12.36 -17.81 -6.68
C ILE A 63 12.60 -18.92 -5.67
N GLU A 64 11.63 -19.15 -4.80
CA GLU A 64 11.68 -20.19 -3.78
C GLU A 64 10.45 -21.11 -3.88
N ARG A 65 10.62 -22.37 -3.48
CA ARG A 65 9.51 -23.33 -3.38
C ARG A 65 8.65 -23.10 -2.14
N ARG A 66 9.24 -22.53 -1.08
CA ARG A 66 8.51 -22.24 0.16
C ARG A 66 7.49 -21.14 -0.11
N ARG A 67 6.27 -21.31 0.39
CA ARG A 67 5.25 -20.27 0.32
C ARG A 67 5.45 -19.28 1.47
N ARG A 68 5.85 -18.05 1.14
CA ARG A 68 5.98 -16.94 2.10
C ARG A 68 4.77 -15.99 2.06
N THR A 69 3.64 -16.45 2.58
CA THR A 69 2.44 -15.61 2.73
C THR A 69 2.01 -15.48 4.18
N LEU A 70 1.39 -14.34 4.51
CA LEU A 70 0.82 -14.00 5.79
C LEU A 70 -0.65 -13.61 5.60
N THR A 71 -1.57 -14.35 6.21
CA THR A 71 -3.00 -14.07 6.09
C THR A 71 -3.49 -13.29 7.30
N ILE A 72 -4.28 -12.25 7.05
CA ILE A 72 -5.00 -11.49 8.07
C ILE A 72 -6.23 -12.30 8.46
N GLU A 73 -6.31 -12.75 9.73
CA GLU A 73 -7.42 -13.57 10.21
C GLU A 73 -8.45 -12.76 10.99
N LYS A 74 -7.99 -11.76 11.74
CA LYS A 74 -8.84 -10.95 12.62
C LYS A 74 -8.18 -9.62 12.93
N VAL A 75 -8.99 -8.58 13.05
CA VAL A 75 -8.60 -7.26 13.57
C VAL A 75 -9.47 -6.97 14.78
N GLU A 76 -8.85 -6.49 15.86
CA GLU A 76 -9.54 -6.11 17.09
C GLU A 76 -9.04 -4.75 17.55
N ILE A 77 -9.99 -3.87 17.87
CA ILE A 77 -9.71 -2.58 18.50
C ILE A 77 -9.88 -2.77 20.00
N LYS A 78 -8.84 -2.48 20.78
CA LYS A 78 -8.84 -2.75 22.23
C LYS A 78 -9.42 -1.62 23.05
N ASN A 79 -9.40 -0.40 22.55
CA ASN A 79 -10.08 0.74 23.13
C ASN A 79 -11.32 1.10 22.32
N ALA A 80 -12.49 0.78 22.89
CA ALA A 80 -13.79 0.94 22.22
C ALA A 80 -14.16 2.39 21.89
N GLN A 81 -13.47 3.36 22.48
CA GLN A 81 -13.68 4.79 22.29
C GLN A 81 -12.32 5.50 22.27
N VAL A 82 -12.11 6.32 21.24
CA VAL A 82 -10.91 7.14 21.05
C VAL A 82 -11.37 8.55 20.67
N ALA A 83 -10.84 9.56 21.36
CA ALA A 83 -11.07 10.96 21.01
C ALA A 83 -10.14 11.40 19.87
N GLY A 84 -10.47 12.51 19.20
CA GLY A 84 -9.54 13.17 18.27
C GLY A 84 -8.19 13.45 18.96
N GLY A 85 -7.08 13.16 18.28
CA GLY A 85 -5.73 13.25 18.86
C GLY A 85 -5.31 12.05 19.73
N GLY A 86 -6.22 11.09 19.96
CA GLY A 86 -5.96 9.87 20.73
C GLY A 86 -5.15 8.82 19.97
N ILE A 87 -4.97 7.65 20.59
CA ILE A 87 -4.28 6.51 20.00
C ILE A 87 -5.26 5.34 19.93
N LEU A 88 -5.43 4.74 18.76
CA LEU A 88 -6.15 3.50 18.54
C LEU A 88 -5.21 2.31 18.76
N ASP A 89 -5.56 1.44 19.72
CA ASP A 89 -4.81 0.21 20.02
C ASP A 89 -5.41 -0.95 19.20
N VAL A 90 -4.72 -1.33 18.13
CA VAL A 90 -5.17 -2.37 17.19
C VAL A 90 -4.37 -3.66 17.39
N GLU A 91 -5.07 -4.77 17.54
CA GLU A 91 -4.51 -6.12 17.51
C GLU A 91 -4.90 -6.84 16.23
N VAL A 92 -3.91 -7.20 15.42
CA VAL A 92 -4.10 -7.97 14.20
C VAL A 92 -3.63 -9.40 14.42
N THR A 93 -4.55 -10.36 14.33
CA THR A 93 -4.22 -11.79 14.33
C THR A 93 -3.81 -12.19 12.92
N LEU A 94 -2.57 -12.66 12.80
CA LEU A 94 -1.93 -13.00 11.54
C LEU A 94 -1.52 -14.47 11.54
N ARG A 95 -1.70 -15.16 10.41
CA ARG A 95 -1.27 -16.56 10.24
C ARG A 95 -0.34 -16.72 9.04
N PRO A 96 0.95 -17.04 9.26
CA PRO A 96 1.82 -17.46 8.17
C PRO A 96 1.35 -18.81 7.61
N PHE A 97 1.67 -19.07 6.34
CA PHE A 97 1.19 -20.28 5.68
C PHE A 97 1.63 -21.57 6.39
N ARG A 98 0.65 -22.31 6.94
CA ARG A 98 0.85 -23.56 7.69
C ARG A 98 1.73 -23.41 8.94
N GLU A 99 1.78 -22.23 9.52
CA GLU A 99 2.47 -21.95 10.79
C GLU A 99 1.47 -21.44 11.83
N GLU A 100 1.90 -21.34 13.08
CA GLU A 100 1.06 -20.84 14.17
C GLU A 100 0.70 -19.37 13.97
N LYS A 101 -0.51 -19.01 14.36
CA LYS A 101 -0.96 -17.62 14.36
C LYS A 101 -0.27 -16.82 15.47
N PHE A 102 -0.04 -15.55 15.22
CA PHE A 102 0.48 -14.60 16.21
C PHE A 102 -0.30 -13.29 16.14
N VAL A 103 -0.16 -12.46 17.18
CA VAL A 103 -0.84 -11.15 17.27
C VAL A 103 0.18 -10.04 17.10
N ARG A 104 -0.07 -9.12 16.18
CA ARG A 104 0.68 -7.88 16.02
C ARG A 104 -0.12 -6.72 16.62
N LYS A 105 0.48 -6.03 17.59
CA LYS A 105 -0.07 -4.82 18.21
C LYS A 105 0.41 -3.59 17.45
N VAL A 106 -0.50 -2.73 17.03
CA VAL A 106 -0.23 -1.50 16.28
C VAL A 106 -0.95 -0.35 16.97
N LYS A 107 -0.24 0.76 17.14
CA LYS A 107 -0.77 1.99 17.73
C LYS A 107 -0.95 3.01 16.62
N ILE A 108 -2.19 3.38 16.34
CA ILE A 108 -2.52 4.31 15.25
C ILE A 108 -2.97 5.64 15.87
N PRO A 109 -2.20 6.73 15.71
CA PRO A 109 -2.64 8.03 16.18
C PRO A 109 -3.81 8.54 15.33
N ILE A 110 -4.86 8.99 16.00
CA ILE A 110 -6.06 9.56 15.38
C ILE A 110 -5.84 11.08 15.28
N PRO A 111 -6.04 11.71 14.12
CA PRO A 111 -6.01 13.17 13.97
C PRO A 111 -6.91 13.91 14.95
N GLN A 112 -6.53 15.13 15.33
CA GLN A 112 -7.31 15.98 16.26
C GLN A 112 -8.58 16.56 15.63
N ASP A 113 -8.57 16.77 14.32
CA ASP A 113 -9.59 17.46 13.54
C ASP A 113 -10.71 16.53 13.02
N ILE A 114 -10.71 15.27 13.45
CA ILE A 114 -11.76 14.33 13.06
C ILE A 114 -13.08 14.66 13.77
N GLY A 115 -14.15 14.74 12.98
CA GLY A 115 -15.51 14.95 13.46
C GLY A 115 -16.10 13.75 14.21
N LYS A 116 -17.35 13.86 14.66
CA LYS A 116 -18.07 12.80 15.42
C LYS A 116 -18.54 11.62 14.55
N GLU A 117 -17.82 11.33 13.48
CA GLU A 117 -18.24 10.35 12.48
C GLU A 117 -17.85 8.94 12.92
N ASN A 118 -18.65 7.94 12.54
CA ASN A 118 -18.20 6.55 12.62
C ASN A 118 -17.10 6.33 11.59
N LEU A 119 -16.07 5.59 11.97
CA LEU A 119 -14.96 5.27 11.08
C LEU A 119 -14.90 3.78 10.82
N VAL A 120 -14.40 3.42 9.65
CA VAL A 120 -14.03 2.05 9.28
C VAL A 120 -12.51 1.98 9.23
N LEU A 121 -11.93 1.09 10.05
CA LEU A 121 -10.54 0.68 9.94
C LEU A 121 -10.43 -0.52 9.00
N ALA A 122 -9.86 -0.29 7.82
CA ALA A 122 -9.50 -1.35 6.89
C ALA A 122 -8.04 -1.78 7.12
N VAL A 123 -7.83 -3.09 7.32
CA VAL A 123 -6.49 -3.69 7.42
C VAL A 123 -6.31 -4.72 6.31
N PHE A 124 -5.33 -4.50 5.43
CA PHE A 124 -5.19 -5.31 4.21
C PHE A 124 -3.74 -5.45 3.73
N GLY A 125 -3.50 -6.43 2.86
CA GLY A 125 -2.29 -6.52 2.04
C GLY A 125 -2.59 -6.18 0.58
N LEU A 126 -1.55 -5.84 -0.20
CA LEU A 126 -1.71 -5.53 -1.63
C LEU A 126 -1.86 -6.75 -2.53
N ASN A 127 -1.55 -7.95 -2.01
CA ASN A 127 -1.73 -9.18 -2.76
C ASN A 127 -3.14 -9.75 -2.51
N THR A 128 -4.15 -9.06 -3.02
CA THR A 128 -5.55 -9.51 -2.98
C THR A 128 -5.79 -10.57 -4.06
N ARG A 129 -6.67 -11.54 -3.77
CA ARG A 129 -7.00 -12.62 -4.72
C ARG A 129 -7.80 -12.03 -5.87
N VAL A 130 -7.59 -12.53 -7.08
CA VAL A 130 -8.43 -12.17 -8.25
C VAL A 130 -9.90 -12.55 -8.01
N ASP A 131 -10.19 -13.55 -7.16
CA ASP A 131 -11.56 -13.93 -6.77
C ASP A 131 -12.21 -12.96 -5.77
N ASP A 132 -11.43 -12.18 -5.00
CA ASP A 132 -11.97 -11.15 -4.09
C ASP A 132 -12.27 -9.83 -4.84
N ALA A 133 -12.08 -9.80 -6.17
CA ALA A 133 -12.28 -8.63 -7.02
C ALA A 133 -13.77 -8.21 -7.16
N GLU A 134 -14.71 -9.02 -6.65
CA GLU A 134 -16.12 -8.61 -6.49
C GLU A 134 -16.37 -7.78 -5.22
N VAL A 135 -15.44 -7.76 -4.25
CA VAL A 135 -15.60 -7.03 -2.97
C VAL A 135 -14.68 -5.81 -2.85
N THR A 136 -13.69 -5.62 -3.74
CA THR A 136 -12.82 -4.43 -3.66
C THR A 136 -12.71 -3.72 -5.01
N ALA A 137 -13.55 -2.71 -5.22
CA ALA A 137 -13.21 -1.58 -6.08
C ALA A 137 -11.90 -0.89 -5.58
N ASP A 138 -11.61 -0.99 -4.28
CA ASP A 138 -10.43 -0.39 -3.61
C ASP A 138 -9.04 -0.84 -4.10
N ALA A 139 -8.85 -2.11 -4.48
CA ALA A 139 -7.54 -2.56 -4.97
C ALA A 139 -7.28 -2.07 -6.41
N ARG A 140 -8.36 -1.79 -7.15
CA ARG A 140 -8.27 -1.02 -8.39
C ARG A 140 -8.01 0.42 -8.02
N ASP A 141 -8.67 1.02 -7.04
CA ASP A 141 -8.39 2.41 -6.62
C ASP A 141 -6.98 2.68 -6.10
N VAL A 142 -6.21 1.71 -5.60
CA VAL A 142 -4.77 1.97 -5.37
C VAL A 142 -3.97 2.03 -6.69
N ARG A 143 -4.45 1.37 -7.75
CA ARG A 143 -3.87 1.41 -9.11
C ARG A 143 -4.49 2.51 -9.99
N THR A 144 -5.78 2.84 -9.84
CA THR A 144 -6.55 3.89 -10.53
C THR A 144 -6.54 5.23 -9.79
N SER A 145 -6.11 5.29 -8.52
CA SER A 145 -5.69 6.55 -7.88
C SER A 145 -4.38 7.10 -8.45
N ARG A 146 -3.80 6.46 -9.48
CA ARG A 146 -2.89 7.14 -10.42
C ARG A 146 -3.58 8.30 -11.15
N ASP A 147 -4.90 8.23 -11.35
CA ASP A 147 -5.64 9.21 -12.16
C ASP A 147 -6.47 10.23 -11.34
N ALA A 148 -6.52 10.11 -9.99
CA ALA A 148 -7.42 10.90 -9.15
C ALA A 148 -6.73 11.68 -8.02
N ARG A 149 -5.52 12.21 -8.25
CA ARG A 149 -4.92 13.23 -7.36
C ARG A 149 -5.17 14.63 -7.90
N GLY A 150 -6.42 15.06 -7.79
CA GLY A 150 -6.80 16.46 -7.84
C GLY A 150 -6.91 17.04 -6.43
N ASP A 151 -5.81 17.10 -5.67
CA ASP A 151 -5.58 18.20 -4.72
C ASP A 151 -4.14 18.16 -4.19
N GLU A 152 -3.52 19.32 -4.10
CA GLU A 152 -2.08 19.59 -3.90
C GLU A 152 -1.17 19.30 -5.10
N MET A 153 -1.43 20.02 -6.20
CA MET A 153 -0.44 20.26 -7.25
C MET A 153 0.66 21.21 -6.72
N GLN A 154 1.49 20.69 -5.80
CA GLN A 154 2.91 21.01 -5.90
C GLN A 154 3.36 20.48 -7.25
N THR A 155 4.05 21.30 -8.03
CA THR A 155 4.72 20.86 -9.27
C THR A 155 5.68 19.73 -8.91
N ALA A 156 5.19 18.49 -8.94
CA ALA A 156 6.01 17.32 -8.68
C ALA A 156 6.92 17.18 -9.90
N ASP A 157 8.23 17.30 -9.69
CA ASP A 157 9.21 16.94 -10.69
C ASP A 157 9.24 15.41 -10.87
N PHE A 158 9.87 14.96 -11.96
CA PHE A 158 9.96 13.54 -12.29
C PHE A 158 10.60 12.73 -11.15
N ASP A 159 11.65 13.28 -10.53
CA ASP A 159 12.37 12.65 -9.41
C ASP A 159 11.42 12.40 -8.21
N SER A 160 10.57 13.37 -7.87
CA SER A 160 9.59 13.24 -6.80
C SER A 160 8.55 12.14 -7.09
N VAL A 161 8.06 12.07 -8.32
CA VAL A 161 7.09 11.04 -8.75
C VAL A 161 7.72 9.64 -8.66
N ILE A 162 8.94 9.48 -9.19
CA ILE A 162 9.57 8.16 -9.24
C ILE A 162 10.03 7.69 -7.86
N ARG A 163 10.47 8.60 -6.99
CA ARG A 163 10.74 8.30 -5.57
C ARG A 163 9.48 7.89 -4.83
N THR A 164 8.35 8.55 -5.12
CA THR A 164 7.05 8.17 -4.56
C THR A 164 6.66 6.76 -4.98
N TRP A 165 6.85 6.40 -6.25
CA TRP A 165 6.63 5.04 -6.71
C TRP A 165 7.60 4.03 -6.06
N ALA A 166 8.89 4.35 -6.00
CA ALA A 166 9.90 3.45 -5.44
C ALA A 166 9.64 3.13 -3.97
N SER A 167 9.15 4.12 -3.22
CA SER A 167 8.78 4.01 -1.80
C SER A 167 7.32 3.62 -1.54
N SER A 168 6.52 3.41 -2.60
CA SER A 168 5.12 3.02 -2.47
C SER A 168 4.96 1.68 -1.72
N PRO A 169 3.79 1.43 -1.10
CA PRO A 169 3.52 0.18 -0.40
C PRO A 169 3.87 -1.07 -1.22
N LYS A 170 4.30 -2.12 -0.53
CA LYS A 170 4.75 -3.40 -1.10
C LYS A 170 3.76 -4.50 -0.75
N ASN A 171 3.83 -5.60 -1.48
CA ASN A 171 2.97 -6.77 -1.21
C ASN A 171 3.27 -7.44 0.15
N SER A 172 4.42 -7.13 0.75
CA SER A 172 4.79 -7.59 2.08
C SER A 172 4.37 -6.64 3.21
N ASP A 173 3.71 -5.54 2.88
CA ASP A 173 3.28 -4.57 3.88
C ASP A 173 1.87 -4.88 4.38
N LEU A 174 1.69 -4.74 5.68
CA LEU A 174 0.38 -4.71 6.31
C LEU A 174 -0.08 -3.26 6.36
N LEU A 175 -1.17 -2.95 5.68
CA LEU A 175 -1.67 -1.60 5.49
C LEU A 175 -2.88 -1.34 6.38
N PHE A 176 -2.94 -0.14 6.94
CA PHE A 176 -4.05 0.34 7.75
C PHE A 176 -4.57 1.62 7.12
N GLN A 177 -5.88 1.69 6.91
CA GLN A 177 -6.57 2.85 6.37
C GLN A 177 -7.79 3.16 7.24
N LEU A 178 -8.00 4.43 7.53
CA LEU A 178 -9.25 4.91 8.13
C LEU A 178 -10.05 5.66 7.06
N ALA A 179 -11.34 5.38 7.02
CA ALA A 179 -12.31 6.10 6.21
C ALA A 179 -13.59 6.32 7.01
N VAL A 180 -14.42 7.26 6.57
CA VAL A 180 -15.72 7.51 7.19
C VAL A 180 -16.70 6.41 6.80
N GLU A 181 -17.45 5.89 7.77
CA GLU A 181 -18.44 4.86 7.52
C GLU A 181 -19.53 5.38 6.57
N GLY A 182 -19.73 4.67 5.46
CA GLY A 182 -20.69 5.07 4.41
C GLY A 182 -20.14 6.07 3.37
N ASP A 183 -18.90 6.54 3.53
CA ASP A 183 -18.21 7.38 2.56
C ASP A 183 -16.73 6.95 2.42
N GLU A 184 -16.52 5.88 1.64
CA GLU A 184 -15.18 5.30 1.40
C GLU A 184 -14.21 6.26 0.72
N MET A 185 -14.73 7.31 0.05
CA MET A 185 -13.91 8.34 -0.57
C MET A 185 -13.33 9.31 0.47
N LYS A 186 -13.99 9.46 1.61
CA LYS A 186 -13.54 10.34 2.70
C LYS A 186 -12.53 9.62 3.60
N LYS A 187 -11.32 9.49 3.07
CA LYS A 187 -10.17 8.91 3.78
C LYS A 187 -9.65 9.86 4.87
N VAL A 188 -9.28 9.27 5.99
CA VAL A 188 -8.69 9.95 7.13
C VAL A 188 -7.18 9.79 7.08
N LYS A 189 -6.44 10.91 7.13
CA LYS A 189 -4.98 10.91 7.11
C LYS A 189 -4.41 10.44 8.45
N LEU A 190 -3.65 9.36 8.45
CA LEU A 190 -2.86 8.86 9.58
C LEU A 190 -1.44 9.45 9.49
N ASN A 191 -1.03 10.27 10.47
CA ASN A 191 0.27 10.96 10.44
C ASN A 191 0.51 11.74 9.11
N GLY A 192 -0.53 12.35 8.55
CA GLY A 192 -0.47 13.09 7.28
C GLY A 192 -0.50 12.22 6.03
N LYS A 193 -0.69 10.90 6.14
CA LYS A 193 -0.75 9.95 5.01
C LYS A 193 -2.05 9.15 5.01
N ASP A 194 -2.55 8.75 3.85
CA ASP A 194 -3.78 7.94 3.76
C ASP A 194 -3.63 6.50 4.30
N LEU A 195 -2.38 6.08 4.53
CA LEU A 195 -2.04 4.72 4.94
C LEU A 195 -0.98 4.75 6.04
N GLU A 196 -1.22 3.99 7.09
CA GLU A 196 -0.20 3.56 8.04
C GLU A 196 0.35 2.20 7.56
N ILE A 197 1.68 2.12 7.41
CA ILE A 197 2.35 0.98 6.78
C ILE A 197 3.14 0.22 7.84
N GLN A 198 2.86 -1.07 7.99
CA GLN A 198 3.57 -1.96 8.89
C GLN A 198 4.29 -3.05 8.08
N PRO A 199 5.60 -2.88 7.80
CA PRO A 199 6.35 -3.84 7.00
C PRO A 199 6.37 -5.24 7.61
N THR A 200 6.38 -6.24 6.75
CA THR A 200 6.61 -7.64 7.11
C THR A 200 7.62 -8.27 6.15
N ASN A 201 8.02 -9.51 6.43
CA ASN A 201 8.88 -10.32 5.56
C ASN A 201 8.10 -11.45 4.85
N LEU A 202 6.77 -11.34 4.76
CA LEU A 202 5.86 -12.30 4.12
C LEU A 202 4.86 -11.55 3.23
N VAL A 203 4.41 -12.14 2.12
CA VAL A 203 3.39 -11.51 1.27
C VAL A 203 2.07 -11.48 2.03
N VAL A 204 1.55 -10.30 2.32
CA VAL A 204 0.31 -10.11 3.08
C VAL A 204 -0.88 -10.34 2.16
N THR A 205 -1.84 -11.14 2.64
CA THR A 205 -3.05 -11.51 1.91
C THR A 205 -4.28 -11.32 2.79
N GLY A 206 -5.39 -10.90 2.17
CA GLY A 206 -6.67 -10.67 2.82
C GLY A 206 -6.90 -9.21 3.19
N ARG A 207 -8.14 -8.94 3.60
CA ARG A 207 -8.63 -7.66 4.09
C ARG A 207 -9.61 -7.94 5.23
N VAL A 208 -9.56 -7.13 6.27
CA VAL A 208 -10.52 -7.14 7.38
C VAL A 208 -10.87 -5.70 7.70
N ASP A 209 -12.16 -5.41 7.71
CA ASP A 209 -12.71 -4.09 8.00
C ASP A 209 -13.38 -4.13 9.37
N THR A 210 -13.21 -3.08 10.16
CA THR A 210 -13.76 -2.99 11.52
C THR A 210 -14.21 -1.57 11.80
N THR A 211 -15.50 -1.41 12.11
CA THR A 211 -16.07 -0.11 12.50
C THR A 211 -15.62 0.28 13.91
N LEU A 212 -15.38 1.57 14.12
CA LEU A 212 -15.21 2.18 15.43
C LEU A 212 -16.02 3.47 15.53
N THR A 213 -16.43 3.80 16.76
CA THR A 213 -17.11 5.04 17.09
C THR A 213 -16.19 5.88 17.97
N LEU A 214 -16.06 7.15 17.64
CA LEU A 214 -15.28 8.10 18.43
C LEU A 214 -16.08 8.52 19.66
N SER A 215 -15.42 8.64 20.81
CA SER A 215 -16.06 9.18 22.02
C SER A 215 -16.35 10.66 21.88
N GLU A 216 -17.43 11.11 22.52
CA GLU A 216 -17.59 12.52 22.87
C GLU A 216 -16.62 12.87 24.01
N GLU A 217 -15.93 14.02 23.90
CA GLU A 217 -15.37 14.71 25.07
C GLU A 217 -16.50 15.29 25.93
#